data_AF-A0A919QDB0-F1
#
_entry.id   AF-A0A919QDB0-F1
#
_cell.length_a   1.000
_cell.length_b   1.000
_cell.length_c   1.000
_cell.angle_alpha   90.00
_cell.angle_beta   90.00
_cell.angle_gamma   90.00
#
_symmetry.space_group_name_H-M   'P 1'
#
loop_
_entity.id
_entity.type
_entity.pdbx_description
1 polymer ?
#
loop_
_entity_poly.entity_id
_entity_poly.type
_entity_poly.pdbx_seq_one_letter_code
_entity_poly.pdbx_strand_id
1 'polypeptide(L)'
;MMPRELPGFVGREALRARIAATSGVTADPEPGTDEYQVIDWLTRLHLLHGVPFAYLVPDIRMLPMESIRFFQVDNAWVEALLDGAFSVGATRATADAGEALRAAAVPAARARLGRVRADLLGDQAPAAAPEAISGFLLRSAAVSGWPGLEVRGYADADATQPLPLLRLERMAPALLLCLLGGVLRRVELREPPEGVHFGLDPASGGGWQKQLRYAAGPGTGGFIDGAVQPVTLRAGSTTVVKTAALAQAMSSRVWPSPTPATEFSAAQFGLEMVEGVQSVSFETGS
;
A
#
# COMPACT_ATOMS: atom_id res chain seq x y z
N MET A 1 48.70 25.89 -23.00
CA MET A 1 47.38 26.45 -22.66
C MET A 1 46.89 25.68 -21.43
N MET A 2 47.06 26.25 -20.23
CA MET A 2 46.69 25.57 -18.98
C MET A 2 45.17 25.46 -18.89
N PRO A 3 44.61 24.28 -18.54
CA PRO A 3 43.17 24.14 -18.36
C PRO A 3 42.73 25.01 -17.18
N ARG A 4 41.69 25.82 -17.41
CA ARG A 4 41.06 26.67 -16.40
C ARG A 4 40.33 25.76 -15.41
N GLU A 5 40.86 25.61 -14.21
CA GLU A 5 40.13 24.95 -13.13
C GLU A 5 38.95 25.84 -12.71
N LEU A 6 37.74 25.32 -12.89
CA LEU A 6 36.51 25.96 -12.46
C LEU A 6 36.32 25.66 -10.95
N PRO A 7 36.15 26.67 -10.09
CA PRO A 7 35.96 26.45 -8.66
C PRO A 7 34.66 25.65 -8.43
N GLY A 8 34.77 24.53 -7.72
CA GLY A 8 33.67 23.59 -7.43
C GLY A 8 33.78 22.24 -8.13
N PHE A 9 34.62 22.10 -9.16
CA PHE A 9 34.89 20.82 -9.81
C PHE A 9 36.26 20.29 -9.41
N VAL A 10 36.29 19.08 -8.83
CA VAL A 10 37.54 18.37 -8.48
C VAL A 10 38.37 18.19 -9.76
N GLY A 11 39.64 18.62 -9.73
CA GLY A 11 40.56 18.47 -10.86
C GLY A 11 40.67 17.02 -11.34
N ARG A 12 40.90 16.83 -12.64
CA ARG A 12 40.85 15.50 -13.29
C ARG A 12 41.80 14.46 -12.67
N GLU A 13 42.92 14.90 -12.11
CA GLU A 13 43.84 14.03 -11.34
C GLU A 13 43.29 13.65 -9.97
N ALA A 14 42.66 14.58 -9.25
CA ALA A 14 42.03 14.29 -7.97
C ALA A 14 40.78 13.40 -8.14
N LEU A 15 40.02 13.55 -9.24
CA LEU A 15 38.96 12.62 -9.60
C LEU A 15 39.53 11.22 -9.91
N ARG A 16 40.62 11.13 -10.67
CA ARG A 16 41.31 9.86 -10.93
C ARG A 16 41.87 9.21 -9.66
N ALA A 17 42.45 10.00 -8.76
CA ALA A 17 42.93 9.51 -7.47
C ALA A 17 41.79 9.00 -6.60
N ARG A 18 40.63 9.66 -6.57
CA ARG A 18 39.43 9.17 -5.88
C ARG A 18 38.87 7.90 -6.52
N ILE A 19 38.82 7.82 -7.84
CA ILE A 19 38.41 6.61 -8.58
C ILE A 19 39.39 5.44 -8.30
N ALA A 20 40.69 5.71 -8.27
CA ALA A 20 41.71 4.69 -7.99
C ALA A 20 41.75 4.27 -6.51
N ALA A 21 41.39 5.19 -5.60
CA ALA A 21 41.30 4.95 -4.17
C ALA A 21 39.93 4.41 -3.74
N THR A 22 39.05 4.03 -4.69
CA THR A 22 37.70 3.52 -4.41
C THR A 22 37.78 2.41 -3.37
N SER A 23 37.50 2.80 -2.14
CA SER A 23 37.18 1.92 -1.05
C SER A 23 35.77 1.42 -1.35
N GLY A 24 35.51 0.14 -1.12
CA GLY A 24 34.24 -0.49 -1.50
C GLY A 24 33.01 0.32 -1.06
N VAL A 25 31.91 0.15 -1.78
CA VAL A 25 30.63 0.78 -1.43
C VAL A 25 30.21 0.32 -0.03
N THR A 26 29.92 1.27 0.84
CA THR A 26 29.42 1.01 2.19
C THR A 26 28.04 0.39 2.07
N ALA A 27 27.78 -0.69 2.81
CA ALA A 27 26.50 -1.40 2.74
C ALA A 27 25.31 -0.51 3.15
N ASP A 28 25.54 0.45 4.04
CA ASP A 28 24.57 1.44 4.46
C ASP A 28 25.25 2.82 4.58
N PRO A 29 25.30 3.62 3.51
CA PRO A 29 25.95 4.93 3.54
C PRO A 29 25.19 5.90 4.43
N GLU A 30 25.92 6.83 5.06
CA GLU A 30 25.33 7.85 5.93
C GLU A 30 24.44 8.84 5.14
N PRO A 31 23.23 9.18 5.64
CA PRO A 31 22.36 10.18 5.02
C PRO A 31 23.08 11.51 4.75
N GLY A 32 22.82 12.11 3.59
CA GLY A 32 23.42 13.40 3.19
C GLY A 32 24.76 13.29 2.45
N THR A 33 25.33 12.09 2.32
CA THR A 33 26.52 11.84 1.49
C THR A 33 26.14 11.64 0.01
N ASP A 34 27.08 11.90 -0.91
CA ASP A 34 26.91 11.60 -2.34
C ASP A 34 26.62 10.11 -2.57
N GLU A 35 27.31 9.24 -1.82
CA GLU A 35 27.12 7.79 -1.87
C GLU A 35 25.69 7.40 -1.49
N TYR A 36 25.15 7.97 -0.41
CA TYR A 36 23.76 7.76 -0.02
C TYR A 36 22.78 8.17 -1.12
N GLN A 37 23.00 9.31 -1.77
CA GLN A 37 22.10 9.78 -2.83
C GLN A 37 22.06 8.81 -4.02
N VAL A 38 23.23 8.28 -4.42
CA VAL A 38 23.32 7.30 -5.50
C VAL A 38 22.66 5.97 -5.10
N ILE A 39 22.96 5.47 -3.89
CA ILE A 39 22.38 4.21 -3.41
C ILE A 39 20.86 4.34 -3.21
N ASP A 40 20.36 5.44 -2.64
CA ASP A 40 18.92 5.70 -2.51
C ASP A 40 18.24 5.76 -3.87
N TRP A 41 18.85 6.43 -4.86
CA TRP A 41 18.33 6.46 -6.22
C TRP A 41 18.26 5.05 -6.85
N LEU A 42 19.31 4.23 -6.69
CA LEU A 42 19.32 2.84 -7.16
C LEU A 42 18.29 1.97 -6.42
N THR A 43 18.11 2.16 -5.11
CA THR A 43 17.08 1.46 -4.32
C THR A 43 15.69 1.84 -4.80
N ARG A 44 15.43 3.12 -5.07
CA ARG A 44 14.15 3.58 -5.65
C ARG A 44 13.93 3.00 -7.05
N LEU A 45 14.97 2.89 -7.86
CA LEU A 45 14.89 2.29 -9.20
C LEU A 45 14.53 0.80 -9.15
N HIS A 46 15.08 0.04 -8.19
CA HIS A 46 14.65 -1.35 -7.92
C HIS A 46 13.16 -1.44 -7.57
N LEU A 47 12.62 -0.45 -6.87
CA LEU A 47 11.19 -0.32 -6.56
C LEU A 47 10.39 0.30 -7.71
N LEU A 48 10.97 0.37 -8.92
CA LEU A 48 10.37 0.86 -10.16
C LEU A 48 10.04 2.36 -10.15
N HIS A 49 10.62 3.15 -9.23
CA HIS A 49 10.42 4.60 -9.26
C HIS A 49 11.10 5.19 -10.49
N GLY A 50 10.41 6.12 -11.15
CA GLY A 50 10.90 6.75 -12.39
C GLY A 50 10.76 5.88 -13.64
N VAL A 51 10.35 4.61 -13.53
CA VAL A 51 10.03 3.79 -14.70
C VAL A 51 8.71 4.26 -15.32
N PRO A 52 8.67 4.66 -16.59
CA PRO A 52 7.43 5.12 -17.22
C PRO A 52 6.37 4.02 -17.22
N PHE A 53 5.13 4.37 -16.91
CA PHE A 53 4.02 3.40 -16.77
C PHE A 53 3.80 2.55 -18.03
N ALA A 54 4.07 3.09 -19.22
CA ALA A 54 3.97 2.35 -20.48
C ALA A 54 4.94 1.15 -20.57
N TYR A 55 6.01 1.11 -19.79
CA TYR A 55 6.88 -0.08 -19.68
C TYR A 55 6.30 -1.14 -18.73
N LEU A 56 5.44 -0.75 -17.78
CA LEU A 56 4.78 -1.67 -16.85
C LEU A 56 3.50 -2.25 -17.45
N VAL A 57 2.74 -1.42 -18.18
CA VAL A 57 1.50 -1.80 -18.86
C VAL A 57 1.56 -1.29 -20.31
N PRO A 58 2.16 -2.07 -21.23
CA PRO A 58 2.32 -1.65 -22.62
C PRO A 58 1.01 -1.50 -23.40
N ASP A 59 -0.01 -2.28 -23.04
CA ASP A 59 -1.33 -2.23 -23.68
C ASP A 59 -2.42 -1.97 -22.63
N ILE A 60 -3.30 -1.01 -22.91
CA ILE A 60 -4.41 -0.63 -22.03
C ILE A 60 -5.36 -1.80 -21.70
N ARG A 61 -5.45 -2.81 -22.59
CA ARG A 61 -6.26 -4.01 -22.40
C ARG A 61 -5.67 -4.96 -21.35
N MET A 62 -4.39 -4.83 -21.02
CA MET A 62 -3.78 -5.59 -19.93
C MET A 62 -4.33 -5.16 -18.57
N LEU A 63 -4.80 -3.91 -18.43
CA LEU A 63 -5.39 -3.40 -17.21
C LEU A 63 -6.72 -2.64 -17.48
N PRO A 64 -7.81 -3.39 -17.76
CA PRO A 64 -9.15 -2.83 -17.95
C PRO A 64 -9.68 -2.10 -16.72
N MET A 65 -10.77 -1.34 -16.88
CA MET A 65 -11.46 -0.72 -15.75
C MET A 65 -12.08 -1.79 -14.84
N GLU A 66 -12.06 -1.55 -13.54
CA GLU A 66 -12.47 -2.52 -12.50
C GLU A 66 -11.72 -3.86 -12.62
N SER A 67 -10.39 -3.79 -12.65
CA SER A 67 -9.54 -4.97 -12.69
C SER A 67 -8.32 -4.86 -11.79
N ILE A 68 -7.85 -6.03 -11.34
CA ILE A 68 -6.61 -6.21 -10.60
C ILE A 68 -5.72 -7.21 -11.35
N ARG A 69 -4.42 -6.91 -11.46
CA ARG A 69 -3.41 -7.77 -12.08
C ARG A 69 -2.29 -8.02 -11.10
N PHE A 70 -2.08 -9.27 -10.74
CA PHE A 70 -0.97 -9.71 -9.90
C PHE A 70 0.25 -10.02 -10.76
N PHE A 71 1.43 -9.76 -10.23
CA PHE A 71 2.70 -10.04 -10.90
C PHE A 71 3.82 -10.30 -9.90
N GLN A 72 4.89 -10.89 -10.40
CA GLN A 72 6.18 -10.96 -9.73
C GLN A 72 7.18 -10.14 -10.53
N VAL A 73 8.03 -9.38 -9.85
CA VAL A 73 9.11 -8.63 -10.50
C VAL A 73 10.19 -9.62 -10.90
N ASP A 74 10.56 -9.58 -12.18
CA ASP A 74 11.66 -10.37 -12.71
C ASP A 74 13.00 -9.72 -12.32
N ASN A 75 13.83 -10.46 -11.58
CA ASN A 75 15.13 -9.95 -11.13
C ASN A 75 16.07 -9.67 -12.31
N ALA A 76 16.05 -10.47 -13.38
CA ALA A 76 16.89 -10.22 -14.56
C ALA A 76 16.45 -8.94 -15.29
N TRP A 77 15.15 -8.62 -15.29
CA TRP A 77 14.66 -7.34 -15.83
C TRP A 77 15.15 -6.15 -14.99
N VAL A 78 15.16 -6.27 -13.65
CA VAL A 78 15.70 -5.24 -12.76
C VAL A 78 17.21 -5.09 -12.92
N GLU A 79 17.97 -6.19 -13.01
CA GLU A 79 19.41 -6.16 -13.29
C GLU A 79 19.68 -5.47 -14.63
N ALA A 80 18.93 -5.79 -15.69
CA ALA A 80 19.09 -5.12 -16.99
C ALA A 80 18.77 -3.62 -16.93
N LEU A 81 17.78 -3.21 -16.12
CA LEU A 81 17.47 -1.81 -15.88
C LEU A 81 18.63 -1.09 -15.17
N LEU A 82 19.24 -1.73 -14.17
CA LEU A 82 20.40 -1.20 -13.45
C LEU A 82 21.64 -1.15 -14.34
N ASP A 83 21.87 -2.17 -15.16
CA ASP A 83 22.96 -2.17 -16.15
C ASP A 83 22.83 -0.98 -17.10
N GLY A 84 21.61 -0.64 -17.51
CA GLY A 84 21.31 0.59 -18.25
C GLY A 84 21.73 1.85 -17.49
N ALA A 85 21.45 1.94 -16.20
CA ALA A 85 21.88 3.06 -15.35
C ALA A 85 23.41 3.17 -15.26
N PHE A 86 24.12 2.06 -15.05
CA PHE A 86 25.59 2.03 -14.99
C PHE A 86 26.25 2.20 -16.37
N SER A 87 25.54 1.98 -17.47
CA SER A 87 26.06 2.21 -18.82
C SER A 87 26.30 3.69 -19.13
N VAL A 88 25.61 4.59 -18.42
CA VAL A 88 25.74 6.04 -18.62
C VAL A 88 27.10 6.50 -18.13
N GLY A 89 27.96 6.92 -19.08
CA GLY A 89 29.33 7.33 -18.76
C GLY A 89 30.35 6.19 -18.72
N ALA A 90 29.92 4.95 -18.96
CA ALA A 90 30.84 3.84 -19.20
C ALA A 90 31.55 4.03 -20.55
N THR A 91 32.87 4.11 -20.52
CA THR A 91 33.74 4.11 -21.70
C THR A 91 34.62 2.87 -21.65
N ARG A 92 35.26 2.51 -22.77
CA ARG A 92 36.22 1.39 -22.78
C ARG A 92 37.31 1.53 -21.71
N ALA A 93 37.71 2.77 -21.38
CA ALA A 93 38.73 3.04 -20.37
C ALA A 93 38.23 2.96 -18.92
N THR A 94 36.91 2.97 -18.71
CA THR A 94 36.27 2.97 -17.39
C THR A 94 35.37 1.75 -17.15
N ALA A 95 35.34 0.80 -18.08
CA ALA A 95 34.48 -0.38 -18.03
C ALA A 95 34.71 -1.22 -16.76
N ASP A 96 35.98 -1.54 -16.45
CA ASP A 96 36.32 -2.36 -15.27
C ASP A 96 35.94 -1.66 -13.96
N ALA A 97 36.14 -0.35 -13.88
CA ALA A 97 35.76 0.44 -12.71
C ALA A 97 34.23 0.55 -12.56
N GLY A 98 33.51 0.67 -13.68
CA GLY A 98 32.04 0.67 -13.69
C GLY A 98 31.46 -0.66 -13.20
N GLU A 99 32.01 -1.78 -13.67
CA GLU A 99 31.58 -3.10 -13.21
C GLU A 99 31.90 -3.33 -11.73
N ALA A 100 33.08 -2.91 -11.26
CA ALA A 100 33.41 -2.98 -9.84
C ALA A 100 32.47 -2.14 -8.97
N LEU A 101 32.12 -0.93 -9.42
CA LEU A 101 31.15 -0.08 -8.72
C LEU A 101 29.77 -0.73 -8.70
N ARG A 102 29.31 -1.30 -9.82
CA ARG A 102 28.03 -2.00 -9.93
C ARG A 102 27.97 -3.19 -8.97
N ALA A 103 29.00 -4.03 -8.98
CA ALA A 103 29.11 -5.20 -8.12
C ALA A 103 29.05 -4.86 -6.62
N ALA A 104 29.48 -3.65 -6.24
CA ALA A 104 29.41 -3.16 -4.87
C ALA A 104 28.09 -2.43 -4.56
N ALA A 105 27.56 -1.63 -5.49
CA ALA A 105 26.40 -0.77 -5.29
C ALA A 105 25.06 -1.50 -5.37
N VAL A 106 24.90 -2.48 -6.26
CA VAL A 106 23.63 -3.22 -6.42
C VAL A 106 23.24 -3.98 -5.14
N PRO A 107 24.15 -4.74 -4.48
CA PRO A 107 23.84 -5.37 -3.19
C PRO A 107 23.49 -4.37 -2.08
N ALA A 108 24.19 -3.23 -2.01
CA ALA A 108 23.90 -2.18 -1.03
C ALA A 108 22.51 -1.57 -1.27
N ALA A 109 22.14 -1.31 -2.52
CA ALA A 109 20.81 -0.83 -2.87
C ALA A 109 19.72 -1.86 -2.53
N ARG A 110 19.96 -3.15 -2.79
CA ARG A 110 19.03 -4.25 -2.48
C ARG A 110 18.82 -4.42 -0.97
N ALA A 111 19.89 -4.31 -0.18
CA ALA A 111 19.83 -4.34 1.29
C ALA A 111 18.90 -3.26 1.90
N ARG A 112 18.65 -2.18 1.15
CA ARG A 112 17.87 -1.02 1.60
C ARG A 112 16.41 -1.03 1.13
N LEU A 113 15.96 -2.01 0.35
CA LEU A 113 14.59 -2.05 -0.19
C LEU A 113 13.50 -1.95 0.90
N GLY A 114 13.68 -2.69 2.00
CA GLY A 114 12.75 -2.68 3.12
C GLY A 114 12.80 -1.38 3.95
N ARG A 115 13.85 -0.58 3.80
CA ARG A 115 14.06 0.67 4.55
C ARG A 115 13.32 1.84 3.94
N VAL A 116 13.19 1.90 2.61
CA VAL A 116 12.57 3.06 1.92
C VAL A 116 11.21 3.43 2.51
N ARG A 117 10.35 2.43 2.74
CA ARG A 117 9.04 2.69 3.36
C ARG A 117 9.13 2.87 4.88
N ALA A 118 9.97 2.07 5.55
CA ALA A 118 10.13 2.15 7.00
C ALA A 118 10.62 3.55 7.43
N ASP A 119 11.60 4.11 6.72
CA ASP A 119 12.15 5.45 6.96
C ASP A 119 11.09 6.55 6.75
N LEU A 120 10.21 6.40 5.74
CA LEU A 120 9.11 7.35 5.51
C LEU A 120 8.05 7.32 6.61
N LEU A 121 7.84 6.17 7.25
CA LEU A 121 6.84 5.98 8.31
C LEU A 121 7.43 6.12 9.72
N GLY A 122 8.76 6.15 9.86
CA GLY A 122 9.44 6.09 11.15
C GLY A 122 9.38 4.70 11.81
N ASP A 123 9.16 3.64 11.01
CA ASP A 123 9.04 2.26 11.46
C ASP A 123 10.40 1.54 11.49
N GLN A 124 10.44 0.39 12.17
CA GLN A 124 11.61 -0.50 12.13
C GLN A 124 11.69 -1.21 10.78
N ALA A 125 12.83 -1.08 10.10
CA ALA A 125 13.05 -1.77 8.84
C ALA A 125 13.17 -3.30 9.02
N PRO A 126 12.74 -4.10 8.03
CA PRO A 126 12.98 -5.54 8.03
C PRO A 126 14.48 -5.87 8.12
N ALA A 127 14.82 -6.91 8.88
CA ALA A 127 16.21 -7.31 9.13
C ALA A 127 16.95 -7.80 7.86
N ALA A 128 16.20 -8.30 6.87
CA ALA A 128 16.74 -8.83 5.62
C ALA A 128 16.04 -8.22 4.41
N ALA A 129 16.80 -8.09 3.31
CA ALA A 129 16.23 -7.75 2.02
C ALA A 129 15.34 -8.90 1.51
N PRO A 130 14.23 -8.57 0.82
CA PRO A 130 13.36 -9.59 0.27
C PRO A 130 14.05 -10.36 -0.86
N GLU A 131 13.86 -11.69 -0.86
CA GLU A 131 14.40 -12.57 -1.91
C GLU A 131 13.65 -12.43 -3.23
N ALA A 132 12.34 -12.18 -3.15
CA ALA A 132 11.46 -11.93 -4.28
C ALA A 132 10.63 -10.66 -4.02
N ILE A 133 10.22 -9.98 -5.09
CA ILE A 133 9.26 -8.89 -5.02
C ILE A 133 8.06 -9.28 -5.87
N SER A 134 6.87 -9.20 -5.28
CA SER A 134 5.61 -9.39 -5.98
C SER A 134 4.71 -8.20 -5.74
N GLY A 135 3.61 -8.11 -6.48
CA GLY A 135 2.77 -6.94 -6.42
C GLY A 135 1.51 -7.08 -7.21
N PHE A 136 0.78 -5.97 -7.27
CA PHE A 136 -0.37 -5.85 -8.13
C PHE A 136 -0.55 -4.45 -8.66
N LEU A 137 -1.24 -4.37 -9.79
CA LEU A 137 -1.82 -3.16 -10.34
C LEU A 137 -3.32 -3.24 -10.20
N LEU A 138 -3.92 -2.25 -9.56
CA LEU A 138 -5.36 -2.14 -9.38
C LEU A 138 -5.87 -0.91 -10.14
N ARG A 139 -6.77 -1.12 -11.09
CA ARG A 139 -7.52 -0.05 -11.76
C ARG A 139 -8.98 -0.12 -11.34
N SER A 140 -9.39 0.79 -10.46
CA SER A 140 -10.76 0.81 -9.91
C SER A 140 -11.18 2.20 -9.48
N ALA A 141 -12.48 2.49 -9.58
CA ALA A 141 -13.11 3.66 -8.97
C ALA A 141 -12.93 3.70 -7.45
N ALA A 142 -12.69 2.56 -6.79
CA ALA A 142 -12.38 2.54 -5.36
C ALA A 142 -11.04 3.25 -5.04
N VAL A 143 -10.04 3.10 -5.90
CA VAL A 143 -8.79 3.86 -5.75
C VAL A 143 -9.08 5.37 -5.83
N SER A 144 -10.00 5.77 -6.72
CA SER A 144 -10.50 7.16 -6.84
C SER A 144 -11.16 7.67 -5.57
N GLY A 145 -12.12 6.92 -5.04
CA GLY A 145 -12.97 7.30 -3.91
C GLY A 145 -12.28 7.29 -2.55
N TRP A 146 -11.28 6.43 -2.35
CA TRP A 146 -10.59 6.27 -1.07
C TRP A 146 -9.08 6.45 -1.22
N PRO A 147 -8.55 7.70 -1.18
CA PRO A 147 -7.12 7.96 -1.28
C PRO A 147 -6.28 7.32 -0.18
N GLY A 148 -6.86 7.07 1.00
CA GLY A 148 -6.22 6.41 2.14
C GLY A 148 -6.41 4.89 2.17
N LEU A 149 -6.71 4.26 1.03
CA LEU A 149 -6.90 2.81 0.93
C LEU A 149 -5.71 2.06 1.53
N GLU A 150 -5.98 1.20 2.52
CA GLU A 150 -4.97 0.37 3.15
C GLU A 150 -4.81 -0.95 2.39
N VAL A 151 -3.57 -1.42 2.31
CA VAL A 151 -3.22 -2.67 1.65
C VAL A 151 -2.37 -3.51 2.58
N ARG A 152 -2.76 -4.78 2.76
CA ARG A 152 -1.97 -5.80 3.47
C ARG A 152 -1.77 -7.01 2.57
N GLY A 153 -0.53 -7.42 2.37
CA GLY A 153 -0.18 -8.62 1.59
C GLY A 153 0.33 -9.73 2.49
N TYR A 154 0.10 -10.97 2.08
CA TYR A 154 0.45 -12.17 2.83
C TYR A 154 1.09 -13.24 1.93
N ALA A 155 2.03 -13.99 2.49
CA ALA A 155 2.71 -15.11 1.82
C ALA A 155 1.87 -16.40 1.81
N ASP A 156 0.77 -16.43 2.56
CA ASP A 156 -0.14 -17.55 2.73
C ASP A 156 -1.60 -17.11 2.53
N ALA A 157 -2.49 -18.07 2.26
CA ALA A 157 -3.92 -17.82 2.09
C ALA A 157 -4.63 -17.52 3.42
N ASP A 158 -4.09 -18.03 4.54
CA ASP A 158 -4.66 -17.89 5.88
C ASP A 158 -4.33 -16.53 6.54
N ALA A 159 -3.62 -15.65 5.84
CA ALA A 159 -3.23 -14.31 6.29
C ALA A 159 -2.39 -14.30 7.59
N THR A 160 -1.54 -15.30 7.78
CA THR A 160 -0.69 -15.45 8.98
C THR A 160 0.72 -14.92 8.79
N GLN A 161 1.21 -14.85 7.55
CA GLN A 161 2.58 -14.44 7.21
C GLN A 161 2.55 -13.12 6.43
N PRO A 162 2.53 -11.96 7.12
CA PRO A 162 2.47 -10.67 6.46
C PRO A 162 3.75 -10.38 5.66
N LEU A 163 3.57 -9.83 4.47
CA LEU A 163 4.66 -9.37 3.61
C LEU A 163 4.96 -7.88 3.85
N PRO A 164 6.25 -7.48 3.91
CA PRO A 164 6.62 -6.08 4.01
C PRO A 164 6.17 -5.31 2.77
N LEU A 165 5.43 -4.22 2.97
CA LEU A 165 5.03 -3.32 1.90
C LEU A 165 6.24 -2.46 1.51
N LEU A 166 6.69 -2.56 0.26
CA LEU A 166 7.87 -1.84 -0.23
C LEU A 166 7.49 -0.54 -0.93
N ARG A 167 6.41 -0.57 -1.72
CA ARG A 167 5.89 0.60 -2.44
C ARG A 167 4.38 0.51 -2.53
N LEU A 168 3.70 1.59 -2.18
CA LEU A 168 2.28 1.77 -2.43
C LEU A 168 2.12 3.15 -3.02
N GLU A 169 1.76 3.23 -4.30
CA GLU A 169 1.73 4.50 -5.02
C GLU A 169 0.57 4.56 -6.01
N ARG A 170 -0.11 5.69 -5.99
CA ARG A 170 -1.21 5.98 -6.90
C ARG A 170 -0.65 6.61 -8.18
N MET A 171 -0.56 5.81 -9.23
CA MET A 171 0.00 6.20 -10.53
C MET A 171 -0.92 7.17 -11.30
N ALA A 172 -2.22 7.06 -11.07
CA ALA A 172 -3.26 7.93 -11.61
C ALA A 172 -4.49 7.86 -10.67
N PRO A 173 -5.50 8.75 -10.79
CA PRO A 173 -6.62 8.79 -9.84
C PRO A 173 -7.28 7.42 -9.57
N ALA A 174 -7.45 6.60 -10.59
CA ALA A 174 -8.05 5.26 -10.47
C ALA A 174 -7.04 4.10 -10.50
N LEU A 175 -5.74 4.37 -10.40
CA LEU A 175 -4.68 3.39 -10.67
C LEU A 175 -3.68 3.32 -9.50
N LEU A 176 -3.61 2.15 -8.86
CA LEU A 176 -2.74 1.87 -7.73
C LEU A 176 -1.70 0.81 -8.10
N LEU A 177 -0.44 1.08 -7.79
CA LEU A 177 0.68 0.14 -7.84
C LEU A 177 1.06 -0.23 -6.41
N CYS A 178 1.17 -1.53 -6.16
CA CYS A 178 1.65 -2.07 -4.90
C CYS A 178 2.79 -3.06 -5.15
N LEU A 179 3.88 -2.93 -4.41
CA LEU A 179 5.02 -3.85 -4.37
C LEU A 179 5.24 -4.33 -2.93
N LEU A 180 5.40 -5.64 -2.77
CA LEU A 180 5.53 -6.37 -1.51
C LEU A 180 6.80 -7.25 -1.57
N GLY A 181 7.52 -7.32 -0.46
CA GLY A 181 8.75 -8.09 -0.35
C GLY A 181 8.48 -9.56 -0.02
N GLY A 182 8.20 -10.35 -1.04
CA GLY A 182 8.02 -11.80 -0.98
C GLY A 182 7.15 -12.29 -2.13
N VAL A 183 6.68 -13.53 -2.05
CA VAL A 183 5.72 -14.09 -3.00
C VAL A 183 4.31 -13.90 -2.44
N LEU A 184 3.54 -13.02 -3.07
CA LEU A 184 2.17 -12.71 -2.67
C LEU A 184 1.23 -13.89 -2.95
N ARG A 185 0.49 -14.31 -1.93
CA ARG A 185 -0.60 -15.28 -2.05
C ARG A 185 -1.97 -14.71 -1.76
N ARG A 186 -2.04 -13.73 -0.85
CA ARG A 186 -3.28 -13.05 -0.49
C ARG A 186 -3.05 -11.57 -0.29
N VAL A 187 -3.98 -10.75 -0.79
CA VAL A 187 -4.03 -9.31 -0.50
C VAL A 187 -5.37 -8.95 0.11
N GLU A 188 -5.34 -8.09 1.12
CA GLU A 188 -6.50 -7.45 1.71
C GLU A 188 -6.45 -5.95 1.43
N LEU A 189 -7.53 -5.42 0.86
CA LEU A 189 -7.75 -4.00 0.66
C LEU A 189 -8.83 -3.53 1.63
N ARG A 190 -8.54 -2.46 2.37
CA ARG A 190 -9.43 -1.90 3.38
C ARG A 190 -9.60 -0.41 3.13
N GLU A 191 -10.81 0.11 3.38
CA GLU A 191 -11.00 1.55 3.41
C GLU A 191 -10.19 2.15 4.59
N PRO A 192 -9.75 3.41 4.49
CA PRO A 192 -9.08 4.07 5.61
C PRO A 192 -9.98 4.04 6.87
N PRO A 193 -9.45 3.63 8.03
CA PRO A 193 -10.23 3.45 9.26
C PRO A 193 -10.68 4.77 9.92
N GLU A 194 -10.29 5.91 9.34
CA GLU A 194 -10.52 7.25 9.87
C GLU A 194 -11.99 7.71 9.70
N GLY A 195 -12.81 6.97 8.94
CA GLY A 195 -14.23 7.25 8.74
C GLY A 195 -15.14 6.37 9.62
N VAL A 196 -16.00 7.01 10.42
CA VAL A 196 -17.18 6.31 10.99
C VAL A 196 -18.25 6.28 9.92
N HIS A 197 -18.49 5.11 9.33
CA HIS A 197 -19.51 4.94 8.31
C HIS A 197 -20.82 4.47 8.93
N PHE A 198 -21.93 5.04 8.46
CA PHE A 198 -23.26 4.48 8.74
C PHE A 198 -23.69 3.60 7.57
N GLY A 199 -24.00 2.34 7.87
CA GLY A 199 -24.30 1.34 6.85
C GLY A 199 -25.57 0.53 7.16
N LEU A 200 -26.14 -0.02 6.09
CA LEU A 200 -27.31 -0.89 6.10
C LEU A 200 -27.03 -2.13 5.26
N ASP A 201 -27.59 -3.27 5.64
CA ASP A 201 -27.42 -4.53 4.94
C ASP A 201 -28.57 -4.75 3.95
N PRO A 202 -28.32 -5.33 2.76
CA PRO A 202 -29.39 -5.75 1.87
C PRO A 202 -30.19 -6.90 2.50
N ALA A 203 -31.52 -6.81 2.46
CA ALA A 203 -32.41 -7.88 2.90
C ALA A 203 -32.63 -8.92 1.80
N SER A 204 -32.75 -10.20 2.15
CA SER A 204 -32.94 -11.32 1.21
C SER A 204 -34.23 -11.25 0.38
N GLY A 205 -35.23 -10.48 0.83
CA GLY A 205 -36.48 -10.20 0.11
C GLY A 205 -36.51 -8.87 -0.63
N GLY A 206 -35.38 -8.17 -0.73
CA GLY A 206 -35.30 -6.80 -1.23
C GLY A 206 -35.52 -5.75 -0.12
N GLY A 207 -34.93 -4.57 -0.30
CA GLY A 207 -34.89 -3.52 0.72
C GLY A 207 -33.65 -3.61 1.61
N TRP A 208 -33.67 -2.84 2.70
CA TRP A 208 -32.54 -2.68 3.61
C TRP A 208 -32.91 -3.14 5.02
N GLN A 209 -31.95 -3.67 5.73
CA GLN A 209 -32.09 -4.12 7.11
C GLN A 209 -30.84 -3.75 7.92
N LYS A 210 -30.90 -3.98 9.23
CA LYS A 210 -29.79 -3.76 10.15
C LYS A 210 -29.74 -4.84 11.21
N GLN A 211 -28.58 -5.45 11.42
CA GLN A 211 -28.34 -6.30 12.59
C GLN A 211 -28.14 -5.42 13.82
N LEU A 212 -28.92 -5.64 14.87
CA LEU A 212 -28.90 -4.84 16.08
C LEU A 212 -27.78 -5.25 17.04
N ARG A 213 -27.29 -4.27 17.79
CA ARG A 213 -26.31 -4.45 18.87
C ARG A 213 -26.92 -4.07 20.21
N TYR A 214 -26.23 -4.44 21.29
CA TYR A 214 -26.59 -3.94 22.61
C TYR A 214 -26.18 -2.47 22.75
N ALA A 215 -27.15 -1.62 23.08
CA ALA A 215 -26.97 -0.18 23.27
C ALA A 215 -26.49 0.21 24.68
N ALA A 216 -26.41 -0.76 25.60
CA ALA A 216 -25.94 -0.56 26.97
C ALA A 216 -25.50 -1.88 27.63
N GLY A 217 -24.83 -1.76 28.79
CA GLY A 217 -24.40 -2.89 29.60
C GLY A 217 -23.04 -3.48 29.19
N PRO A 218 -22.61 -4.59 29.82
CA PRO A 218 -21.28 -5.18 29.59
C PRO A 218 -21.02 -5.66 28.16
N GLY A 219 -22.10 -5.94 27.40
CA GLY A 219 -22.04 -6.36 26.00
C GLY A 219 -22.25 -5.23 25.00
N THR A 220 -22.14 -3.96 25.40
CA THR A 220 -22.39 -2.80 24.51
C THR A 220 -21.57 -2.92 23.22
N GLY A 221 -22.22 -2.76 22.07
CA GLY A 221 -21.61 -2.91 20.75
C GLY A 221 -21.47 -4.36 20.26
N GLY A 222 -21.75 -5.36 21.09
CA GLY A 222 -21.91 -6.75 20.66
C GLY A 222 -23.23 -6.96 19.92
N PHE A 223 -23.23 -7.81 18.89
CA PHE A 223 -24.44 -8.16 18.15
C PHE A 223 -25.43 -8.95 19.02
N ILE A 224 -26.72 -8.66 18.85
CA ILE A 224 -27.81 -9.41 19.47
C ILE A 224 -28.26 -10.49 18.49
N ASP A 225 -28.18 -11.76 18.90
CA ASP A 225 -28.48 -12.89 18.03
C ASP A 225 -29.93 -12.85 17.52
N GLY A 226 -30.12 -13.05 16.21
CA GLY A 226 -31.42 -12.99 15.53
C GLY A 226 -32.11 -11.62 15.50
N ALA A 227 -31.53 -10.57 16.08
CA ALA A 227 -32.16 -9.25 16.15
C ALA A 227 -31.89 -8.43 14.88
N VAL A 228 -32.67 -8.70 13.83
CA VAL A 228 -32.65 -7.91 12.60
C VAL A 228 -33.79 -6.90 12.58
N GLN A 229 -33.49 -5.64 12.23
CA GLN A 229 -34.47 -4.57 12.06
C GLN A 229 -34.57 -4.13 10.59
N PRO A 230 -35.73 -4.33 9.95
CA PRO A 230 -36.00 -3.75 8.62
C PRO A 230 -35.95 -2.22 8.64
N VAL A 231 -35.40 -1.63 7.58
CA VAL A 231 -35.24 -0.18 7.42
C VAL A 231 -36.33 0.37 6.52
N THR A 232 -37.10 1.32 7.07
CA THR A 232 -38.17 1.99 6.33
C THR A 232 -37.64 3.18 5.54
N LEU A 233 -37.85 3.17 4.23
CA LEU A 233 -37.53 4.30 3.35
C LEU A 233 -38.69 5.30 3.25
N ARG A 234 -38.40 6.52 2.79
CA ARG A 234 -39.41 7.54 2.49
C ARG A 234 -40.28 7.08 1.31
N ALA A 235 -41.58 7.29 1.40
CA ALA A 235 -42.50 6.95 0.30
C ALA A 235 -42.07 7.66 -0.99
N GLY A 236 -41.96 6.91 -2.09
CA GLY A 236 -41.47 7.42 -3.38
C GLY A 236 -39.95 7.57 -3.52
N SER A 237 -39.15 7.13 -2.54
CA SER A 237 -37.69 7.15 -2.61
C SER A 237 -37.09 5.78 -2.28
N THR A 238 -36.05 5.41 -3.01
CA THR A 238 -35.25 4.19 -2.79
C THR A 238 -33.96 4.44 -2.01
N THR A 239 -33.66 5.71 -1.68
CA THR A 239 -32.36 6.13 -1.12
C THR A 239 -32.47 6.93 0.18
N VAL A 240 -33.68 7.35 0.58
CA VAL A 240 -33.87 8.21 1.76
C VAL A 240 -34.49 7.41 2.91
N VAL A 241 -33.74 7.26 4.00
CA VAL A 241 -34.15 6.55 5.22
C VAL A 241 -35.03 7.43 6.11
N LYS A 242 -36.08 6.85 6.72
CA LYS A 242 -36.85 7.51 7.79
C LYS A 242 -36.16 7.31 9.14
N THR A 243 -35.17 8.13 9.46
CA THR A 243 -34.34 8.00 10.66
C THR A 243 -35.13 7.95 11.97
N ALA A 244 -36.14 8.82 12.15
CA ALA A 244 -36.97 8.82 13.35
C ALA A 244 -37.77 7.51 13.52
N ALA A 245 -38.33 6.99 12.42
CA ALA A 245 -39.06 5.72 12.45
C ALA A 245 -38.13 4.53 12.70
N LEU A 246 -36.92 4.57 12.14
CA LEU A 246 -35.89 3.55 12.37
C LEU A 246 -35.45 3.54 13.83
N ALA A 247 -35.14 4.71 14.40
CA ALA A 247 -34.74 4.83 15.80
C ALA A 247 -35.84 4.33 16.76
N GLN A 248 -37.10 4.66 16.49
CA GLN A 248 -38.23 4.16 17.28
C GLN A 248 -38.42 2.63 17.16
N ALA A 249 -38.15 2.05 16.00
CA ALA A 249 -38.23 0.61 15.81
C ALA A 249 -37.09 -0.15 16.52
N MET A 250 -35.90 0.47 16.63
CA MET A 250 -34.74 -0.08 17.33
C MET A 250 -34.89 -0.01 18.86
N SER A 251 -35.52 1.05 19.38
CA SER A 251 -35.48 1.39 20.81
C SER A 251 -36.05 0.36 21.78
N SER A 252 -36.80 -0.65 21.31
CA SER A 252 -37.30 -1.74 22.17
C SER A 252 -36.48 -3.02 22.07
N ARG A 253 -35.54 -3.11 21.13
CA ARG A 253 -34.84 -4.34 20.76
C ARG A 253 -33.33 -4.33 21.03
N VAL A 254 -32.77 -3.17 21.32
CA VAL A 254 -31.31 -2.94 21.51
C VAL A 254 -30.84 -3.09 22.96
N TRP A 255 -31.73 -3.43 23.89
CA TRP A 255 -31.39 -3.44 25.31
C TRP A 255 -31.05 -4.84 25.83
N PRO A 256 -30.05 -4.96 26.72
CA PRO A 256 -29.89 -6.18 27.49
C PRO A 256 -31.09 -6.37 28.43
N SER A 257 -31.29 -7.60 28.90
CA SER A 257 -32.24 -7.87 29.99
C SER A 257 -31.53 -7.73 31.34
N PRO A 258 -32.06 -6.95 32.31
CA PRO A 258 -33.26 -6.13 32.22
C PRO A 258 -33.05 -4.80 31.46
N THR A 259 -34.11 -4.33 30.80
CA THR A 259 -34.10 -3.09 30.03
C THR A 259 -33.79 -1.87 30.92
N PRO A 260 -32.80 -1.03 30.58
CA PRO A 260 -32.51 0.19 31.32
C PRO A 260 -33.68 1.19 31.26
N ALA A 261 -33.87 1.99 32.32
CA ALA A 261 -34.90 3.04 32.36
C ALA A 261 -34.55 4.30 31.53
N THR A 262 -33.56 4.20 30.65
CA THR A 262 -33.01 5.32 29.86
C THR A 262 -33.63 5.36 28.46
N GLU A 263 -33.89 6.56 27.95
CA GLU A 263 -34.32 6.74 26.55
C GLU A 263 -33.20 6.39 25.56
N PHE A 264 -33.60 5.90 24.39
CA PHE A 264 -32.69 5.61 23.28
C PHE A 264 -32.16 6.92 22.67
N SER A 265 -30.91 7.23 22.99
CA SER A 265 -30.25 8.49 22.63
C SER A 265 -29.66 8.47 21.22
N ALA A 266 -29.30 9.66 20.72
CA ALA A 266 -28.60 9.79 19.43
C ALA A 266 -27.25 9.06 19.40
N ALA A 267 -26.56 8.93 20.54
CA ALA A 267 -25.30 8.18 20.64
C ALA A 267 -25.53 6.68 20.46
N GLN A 268 -26.61 6.15 21.02
CA GLN A 268 -26.98 4.73 20.88
C GLN A 268 -27.50 4.44 19.48
N PHE A 269 -28.27 5.36 18.88
CA PHE A 269 -28.60 5.28 17.47
C PHE A 269 -27.34 5.31 16.59
N GLY A 270 -26.38 6.19 16.88
CA GLY A 270 -25.09 6.22 16.21
C GLY A 270 -24.38 4.87 16.28
N LEU A 271 -24.26 4.28 17.48
CA LEU A 271 -23.65 2.96 17.71
C LEU A 271 -24.30 1.85 16.88
N GLU A 272 -25.64 1.84 16.79
CA GLU A 272 -26.35 0.91 15.93
C GLU A 272 -25.96 1.13 14.47
N MET A 273 -25.94 2.38 14.02
CA MET A 273 -25.70 2.72 12.61
C MET A 273 -24.26 2.49 12.16
N VAL A 274 -23.27 2.58 13.06
CA VAL A 274 -21.85 2.34 12.73
C VAL A 274 -21.69 1.00 12.02
N GLU A 275 -21.01 1.00 10.89
CA GLU A 275 -20.50 -0.23 10.28
C GLU A 275 -18.98 -0.26 10.33
N GLY A 276 -18.45 -1.48 10.42
CA GLY A 276 -17.02 -1.69 10.30
C GLY A 276 -16.54 -1.37 8.88
N VAL A 277 -15.27 -1.04 8.75
CA VAL A 277 -14.63 -0.92 7.44
C VAL A 277 -14.76 -2.23 6.70
N GLN A 278 -15.30 -2.18 5.48
CA GLN A 278 -15.33 -3.35 4.61
C GLN A 278 -13.91 -3.68 4.15
N SER A 279 -13.57 -4.96 4.21
CA SER A 279 -12.30 -5.50 3.71
C SER A 279 -12.61 -6.43 2.55
N VAL A 280 -11.91 -6.24 1.43
CA VAL A 280 -11.97 -7.14 0.27
C VAL A 280 -10.67 -7.92 0.22
N SER A 281 -10.77 -9.25 0.19
CA SER A 281 -9.61 -10.14 0.05
C SER A 281 -9.55 -10.74 -1.35
N PHE A 282 -8.35 -10.80 -1.91
CA PHE A 282 -8.05 -11.51 -3.15
C PHE A 282 -6.97 -12.55 -2.90
N GLU A 283 -7.15 -13.73 -3.49
CA GLU A 283 -6.19 -14.82 -3.46
C GLU A 283 -5.62 -15.01 -4.86
N THR A 284 -4.30 -15.15 -4.96
CA THR A 284 -3.65 -15.46 -6.23
C THR A 284 -3.75 -16.97 -6.47
N GLY A 285 -4.26 -17.38 -7.63
CA GLY A 285 -4.28 -18.79 -8.03
C GLY A 285 -2.88 -19.41 -7.98
N SER A 286 -2.82 -20.67 -7.53
CA SER A 286 -1.59 -21.45 -7.35
C SER A 286 -0.78 -21.59 -8.62
#